data_AF-A0A7K4AQB9-F1
#
_entry.id   AF-A0A7K4AQB9-F1
#
_cell.length_a   1.000
_cell.length_b   1.000
_cell.length_c   1.000
_cell.angle_alpha   90.00
_cell.angle_beta   90.00
_cell.angle_gamma   90.00
#
_symmetry.space_group_name_H-M   'P 1'
#
loop_
_entity.id
_entity.type
_entity.pdbx_description
1 polymer ?
#
loop_
_entity_poly.entity_id
_entity_poly.type
_entity_poly.pdbx_seq_one_letter_code
_entity_poly.pdbx_strand_id
1 'polypeptide(L)'
;MASLSALDQIMLALGYLVLFFVLAILVYAMVILLLTVVSIRTGRFYFPRLLKPGLIIIEGLLQAICKAVRIDDKELTSFAIRLRNQMNHEMFSNIPMEQRAIFLPQCLRSAACPSDLTTEGLVCK
;
A
#
# COMPACT_ATOMS: atom_id res chain seq x y z
N MET A 1 47.40 19.96 -12.44
CA MET A 1 46.21 19.84 -11.57
C MET A 1 45.24 20.93 -12.02
N ALA A 2 44.27 20.59 -12.87
CA ALA A 2 43.34 21.57 -13.42
C ALA A 2 42.47 22.14 -12.29
N SER A 3 42.46 23.46 -12.14
CA SER A 3 41.53 24.15 -11.25
C SER A 3 40.11 23.90 -11.77
N LEU A 4 39.37 23.02 -11.08
CA LEU A 4 37.93 22.88 -11.29
C LEU A 4 37.29 24.27 -11.15
N SER A 5 36.59 24.71 -12.19
CA SER A 5 35.86 25.97 -12.14
C SER A 5 34.78 25.89 -11.06
N ALA A 6 34.30 27.04 -10.57
CA ALA A 6 33.19 27.08 -9.61
C ALA A 6 31.95 26.32 -10.12
N LEU A 7 31.76 26.28 -11.45
CA LEU A 7 30.68 25.55 -12.10
C LEU A 7 30.84 24.02 -11.98
N ASP A 8 32.07 23.52 -12.12
CA ASP A 8 32.35 22.08 -12.00
C ASP A 8 32.14 21.59 -10.56
N GLN A 9 32.48 22.42 -9.57
CA GLN A 9 32.23 22.12 -8.16
C GLN A 9 30.72 22.05 -7.85
N ILE A 10 29.93 22.96 -8.41
CA ILE A 10 28.47 22.96 -8.26
C ILE A 10 27.86 21.72 -8.94
N MET A 11 28.33 21.37 -10.14
CA MET A 11 27.86 20.18 -10.85
C MET A 11 28.17 18.89 -10.09
N LEU A 12 29.38 18.77 -9.52
CA LEU A 12 29.76 17.62 -8.71
C LEU A 12 28.94 17.53 -7.41
N ALA A 13 28.73 18.66 -6.72
CA ALA A 13 27.90 18.69 -5.51
C ALA A 13 26.45 18.27 -5.79
N LEU A 14 25.88 18.74 -6.90
CA LEU A 14 24.54 18.33 -7.35
C LEU A 14 24.50 16.83 -7.66
N GLY A 15 25.53 16.30 -8.34
CA GLY A 15 25.63 14.88 -8.63
C GLY A 15 25.64 14.01 -7.37
N TYR A 16 26.44 14.36 -6.36
CA TYR A 16 26.45 13.65 -5.08
C TYR A 16 25.13 13.77 -4.33
N LEU A 17 24.47 14.92 -4.38
CA LEU A 17 23.16 15.13 -3.77
C LEU A 17 22.10 14.20 -4.39
N VAL A 18 22.03 14.15 -5.73
CA VAL A 18 21.10 13.26 -6.43
C VAL A 18 21.40 11.79 -6.11
N LEU A 19 22.68 11.40 -6.13
CA LEU A 19 23.09 10.04 -5.79
C LEU A 19 22.69 9.66 -4.36
N PHE A 20 22.87 10.57 -3.40
CA PHE A 20 22.45 10.39 -2.02
C PHE A 20 20.94 10.13 -1.93
N PHE A 21 20.11 10.93 -2.62
CA PHE A 21 18.67 10.71 -2.63
C PHE A 21 18.27 9.38 -3.28
N VAL A 22 18.91 8.99 -4.38
CA VAL A 22 18.65 7.69 -5.02
C VAL A 22 18.98 6.54 -4.08
N LEU A 23 20.13 6.59 -3.40
CA LEU A 23 20.52 5.58 -2.41
C LEU A 23 19.57 5.57 -1.21
N ALA A 24 19.16 6.74 -0.71
CA ALA A 24 18.21 6.85 0.39
C ALA A 24 16.84 6.24 0.03
N ILE A 25 16.34 6.49 -1.19
CA ILE A 25 15.09 5.90 -1.70
C ILE A 25 15.22 4.37 -1.81
N LEU A 26 16.34 3.87 -2.32
CA LEU A 26 16.60 2.43 -2.40
C LEU A 26 16.62 1.76 -1.01
N VAL A 27 17.32 2.37 -0.03
CA VAL A 27 17.34 1.87 1.35
C VAL A 27 15.95 1.91 1.97
N TYR A 28 15.21 3.01 1.80
CA TYR A 28 13.83 3.12 2.28
C TYR A 28 12.92 2.04 1.68
N ALA A 29 13.03 1.80 0.36
CA ALA A 29 12.26 0.76 -0.31
C ALA A 29 12.59 -0.64 0.22
N MET A 30 13.87 -0.94 0.47
CA MET A 30 14.30 -2.21 1.08
C MET A 30 13.73 -2.40 2.48
N VAL A 31 13.71 -1.34 3.30
CA VAL A 31 13.12 -1.39 4.66
C VAL A 31 11.62 -1.67 4.59
N ILE A 32 10.88 -0.96 3.74
CA ILE A 32 9.43 -1.17 3.59
C ILE A 32 9.10 -2.56 3.04
N LEU A 33 9.89 -3.05 2.08
CA LEU A 33 9.76 -4.41 1.55
C LEU A 33 9.97 -5.45 2.65
N LEU A 34 11.05 -5.32 3.42
CA LEU A 34 11.36 -6.22 4.54
C LEU A 34 10.23 -6.21 5.58
N LEU A 35 9.76 -5.03 6.00
CA LEU A 35 8.66 -4.89 6.94
C LEU A 35 7.38 -5.53 6.40
N THR A 36 7.09 -5.36 5.11
CA THR A 36 5.93 -5.97 4.46
C THR A 36 6.02 -7.49 4.46
N VAL A 37 7.16 -8.07 4.06
CA VAL A 37 7.38 -9.52 4.04
C VAL A 37 7.32 -10.11 5.45
N VAL A 38 7.95 -9.48 6.43
CA VAL A 38 7.92 -9.92 7.83
C VAL A 38 6.49 -9.83 8.39
N SER A 39 5.77 -8.76 8.09
CA SER A 39 4.37 -8.55 8.51
C SER A 39 3.43 -9.60 7.90
N ILE A 40 3.63 -9.96 6.62
CA ILE A 40 2.89 -11.06 5.97
C ILE A 40 3.18 -12.39 6.67
N ARG A 41 4.45 -12.71 6.95
CA ARG A 41 4.83 -14.00 7.56
C ARG A 41 4.43 -14.13 9.03
N THR A 42 4.41 -13.04 9.78
CA THR A 42 4.11 -13.06 11.23
C THR A 42 2.65 -12.78 11.55
N GLY A 43 1.87 -12.29 10.58
CA GLY A 43 0.46 -11.91 10.77
C GLY A 43 0.26 -10.72 11.72
N ARG A 44 1.35 -10.06 12.15
CA ARG A 44 1.34 -8.90 13.05
C ARG A 44 1.86 -7.67 12.32
N PHE A 45 1.08 -6.61 12.30
CA PHE A 45 1.47 -5.35 11.68
C PHE A 45 2.38 -4.55 12.61
N TYR A 46 3.67 -4.50 12.27
CA TYR A 46 4.62 -3.59 12.91
C TYR A 46 4.49 -2.19 12.28
N PHE A 47 4.18 -1.18 13.10
CA PHE A 47 4.11 0.24 12.70
C PHE A 47 3.20 0.53 11.48
N PRO A 48 1.87 0.32 11.58
CA PRO A 48 0.93 0.52 10.47
C PRO A 48 0.93 1.93 9.87
N ARG A 49 1.27 2.97 10.65
CA ARG A 49 1.33 4.36 10.18
C ARG A 49 2.49 4.63 9.19
N LEU A 50 3.57 3.87 9.27
CA LEU A 50 4.70 3.92 8.33
C LEU A 50 4.45 3.02 7.10
N LEU A 51 3.81 1.86 7.33
CA LEU A 51 3.45 0.92 6.26
C LEU A 51 2.46 1.52 5.26
N LYS A 52 1.44 2.28 5.71
CA LYS A 52 0.41 2.82 4.80
C LYS A 52 0.96 3.74 3.68
N PRO A 53 1.73 4.81 3.96
CA PRO A 53 2.29 5.65 2.91
C PRO A 53 3.35 4.90 2.09
N GLY A 54 4.16 4.05 2.73
CA GLY A 54 5.16 3.22 2.04
C GLY A 54 4.53 2.26 1.03
N LEU A 55 3.42 1.62 1.41
CA LEU A 55 2.71 0.70 0.54
C LEU A 55 2.08 1.42 -0.66
N ILE A 56 1.50 2.61 -0.46
CA ILE A 56 0.89 3.40 -1.55
C ILE A 56 1.95 3.88 -2.56
N ILE A 57 3.09 4.38 -2.06
CA ILE A 57 4.16 4.91 -2.94
C ILE A 57 4.84 3.77 -3.72
N ILE A 58 4.97 2.59 -3.10
CA ILE A 58 5.78 1.48 -3.61
C ILE A 58 4.89 0.36 -4.19
N GLU A 59 3.56 0.51 -4.22
CA GLU A 59 2.60 -0.52 -4.67
C GLU A 59 2.97 -1.10 -6.04
N GLY A 60 3.25 -0.22 -7.01
CA GLY A 60 3.65 -0.63 -8.36
C GLY A 60 4.99 -1.38 -8.39
N LEU A 61 5.96 -0.98 -7.55
CA LEU A 61 7.25 -1.67 -7.46
C LEU A 61 7.10 -3.02 -6.75
N LEU A 62 6.31 -3.09 -5.68
CA LEU A 62 5.98 -4.32 -4.97
C LEU A 62 5.29 -5.33 -5.89
N GLN A 63 4.33 -4.87 -6.71
CA GLN A 63 3.66 -5.73 -7.68
C GLN A 63 4.63 -6.24 -8.76
N ALA A 64 5.53 -5.40 -9.25
CA ALA A 64 6.57 -5.81 -10.19
C ALA A 64 7.53 -6.86 -9.58
N ILE A 65 7.96 -6.67 -8.33
CA ILE A 65 8.80 -7.63 -7.60
C ILE A 65 8.05 -8.94 -7.33
N CYS A 66 6.79 -8.89 -6.87
CA CYS A 66 5.97 -10.07 -6.63
C CYS A 66 5.80 -10.89 -7.91
N LYS A 67 5.53 -10.23 -9.04
CA LYS A 67 5.45 -10.87 -10.36
C LYS A 67 6.78 -11.50 -10.78
N ALA A 68 7.91 -10.82 -10.54
CA ALA A 68 9.24 -11.35 -10.82
C ALA A 68 9.58 -12.59 -9.98
N VAL A 69 9.14 -12.63 -8.72
CA VAL A 69 9.37 -13.74 -7.77
C VAL A 69 8.29 -14.83 -7.86
N ARG A 70 7.30 -14.71 -8.78
CA ARG A 70 6.13 -15.61 -8.92
C ARG A 70 5.29 -15.73 -7.64
N ILE A 71 5.23 -14.67 -6.85
CA ILE A 71 4.28 -14.56 -5.73
C ILE A 71 2.94 -14.12 -6.34
N ASP A 72 1.85 -14.82 -5.98
CA ASP A 72 0.51 -14.52 -6.50
C ASP A 72 0.10 -13.08 -6.09
N ASP A 73 -0.33 -12.26 -7.06
CA ASP A 73 -0.74 -10.86 -6.85
C ASP A 73 -1.88 -10.74 -5.81
N LYS A 74 -2.63 -11.83 -5.63
CA LYS A 74 -3.68 -11.95 -4.60
C LYS A 74 -3.14 -11.80 -3.18
N GLU A 75 -1.93 -12.28 -2.90
CA GLU A 75 -1.33 -12.19 -1.57
C GLU A 75 -1.04 -10.74 -1.19
N LEU A 76 -0.45 -9.96 -2.11
CA LEU A 76 -0.16 -8.54 -1.90
C LEU A 76 -1.45 -7.73 -1.73
N THR A 77 -2.45 -8.00 -2.57
CA THR A 77 -3.75 -7.33 -2.50
C THR A 77 -4.45 -7.64 -1.17
N SER A 78 -4.48 -8.91 -0.77
CA SER A 78 -5.09 -9.33 0.49
C SER A 78 -4.37 -8.71 1.70
N PHE A 79 -3.04 -8.60 1.65
CA PHE A 79 -2.24 -7.93 2.67
C PHE A 79 -2.59 -6.45 2.78
N ALA A 80 -2.68 -5.73 1.66
CA ALA A 80 -3.06 -4.33 1.63
C ALA A 80 -4.46 -4.09 2.25
N ILE A 81 -5.42 -4.97 1.95
CA ILE A 81 -6.77 -4.94 2.53
C ILE A 81 -6.70 -5.16 4.05
N ARG A 82 -6.00 -6.22 4.51
CA ARG A 82 -5.87 -6.52 5.94
C ARG A 82 -5.22 -5.37 6.72
N LEU A 83 -4.17 -4.75 6.17
CA LEU A 83 -3.51 -3.59 6.78
C LEU A 83 -4.51 -2.43 6.96
N ARG A 84 -5.23 -2.07 5.90
CA ARG A 84 -6.23 -0.97 5.94
C ARG A 84 -7.35 -1.27 6.93
N ASN A 85 -7.84 -2.51 6.95
CA ASN A 85 -8.89 -2.94 7.87
C ASN A 85 -8.42 -2.84 9.32
N GLN A 86 -7.21 -3.31 9.64
CA GLN A 86 -6.67 -3.22 10.99
C GLN A 86 -6.45 -1.76 11.42
N MET A 87 -5.95 -0.91 10.53
CA MET A 87 -5.73 0.51 10.83
C MET A 87 -7.02 1.27 11.11
N ASN A 88 -8.11 0.90 10.43
CA ASN A 88 -9.40 1.57 10.56
C ASN A 88 -10.33 0.86 11.55
N HIS A 89 -9.93 -0.28 12.11
CA HIS A 89 -10.81 -1.13 12.94
C HIS A 89 -11.36 -0.36 14.15
N GLU A 90 -10.51 0.32 14.90
CA GLU A 90 -10.92 1.09 16.08
C GLU A 90 -11.88 2.22 15.73
N MET A 91 -11.58 2.97 14.65
CA MET A 91 -12.45 4.03 14.15
C MET A 91 -13.81 3.47 13.72
N PHE A 92 -13.82 2.34 13.01
CA PHE A 92 -15.03 1.68 12.54
C PHE A 92 -15.86 1.09 13.70
N SER A 93 -15.22 0.51 14.72
CA SER A 93 -15.92 -0.06 15.88
C SER A 93 -16.67 0.98 16.69
N ASN A 94 -16.21 2.23 16.68
CA ASN A 94 -16.84 3.35 17.39
C ASN A 94 -18.05 3.94 16.64
N ILE A 95 -18.28 3.57 15.37
CA ILE A 95 -19.44 4.05 14.60
C ILE A 95 -20.68 3.23 15.01
N PRO A 96 -21.82 3.85 15.36
CA PRO A 96 -23.08 3.15 15.66
C PRO A 96 -23.54 2.24 14.50
N MET A 97 -24.22 1.13 14.79
CA MET A 97 -24.60 0.15 13.76
C MET A 97 -25.47 0.78 12.66
N GLU A 98 -26.35 1.70 13.04
CA GLU A 98 -27.31 2.40 12.17
C GLU A 98 -26.62 3.30 11.14
N GLN A 99 -25.34 3.63 11.35
CA GLN A 99 -24.53 4.48 10.48
C GLN A 99 -23.47 3.70 9.69
N ARG A 100 -23.46 2.36 9.78
CA ARG A 100 -22.52 1.51 9.04
C ARG A 100 -23.13 1.08 7.71
N ALA A 101 -22.41 1.31 6.62
CA ALA A 101 -22.73 0.76 5.31
C ALA A 101 -21.80 -0.41 4.97
N ILE A 102 -22.36 -1.51 4.45
CA ILE A 102 -21.59 -2.65 3.94
C ILE A 102 -21.69 -2.66 2.42
N PHE A 103 -20.55 -2.53 1.75
CA PHE A 103 -20.46 -2.62 0.30
C PHE A 103 -20.05 -4.05 -0.08
N LEU A 104 -21.01 -4.86 -0.55
CA LEU A 104 -20.72 -6.18 -1.08
C LEU A 104 -20.50 -6.11 -2.60
N PRO A 105 -19.48 -6.81 -3.14
CA PRO A 105 -19.38 -6.99 -4.57
C PRO A 105 -20.59 -7.77 -5.09
N GLN A 106 -21.06 -7.42 -6.28
CA GLN A 106 -22.22 -8.07 -6.93
C GLN A 106 -22.01 -9.58 -7.08
N CYS A 107 -20.76 -10.03 -7.16
CA CYS A 107 -20.36 -11.43 -7.28
C CYS A 107 -20.70 -12.29 -6.05
N LEU A 108 -20.93 -11.67 -4.88
CA LEU A 108 -21.35 -12.37 -3.64
C LEU A 108 -22.88 -12.35 -3.46
N ARG A 109 -23.63 -11.86 -4.45
CA ARG A 109 -25.09 -11.88 -4.41
C ARG A 109 -25.58 -13.33 -4.44
N SER A 110 -26.44 -13.68 -3.49
CA SER A 110 -27.21 -14.92 -3.55
C SER A 110 -28.07 -14.92 -4.82
N ALA A 111 -28.05 -16.02 -5.58
CA ALA A 111 -28.93 -16.21 -6.73
C ALA A 111 -30.42 -16.08 -6.34
N ALA A 112 -30.76 -16.31 -5.07
CA ALA A 112 -32.11 -16.20 -4.55
C ALA A 112 -32.41 -14.83 -3.89
N CYS A 113 -31.53 -13.83 -4.00
CA CYS A 113 -31.73 -12.54 -3.35
C CYS A 113 -32.93 -11.79 -3.97
N PRO A 114 -34.00 -11.49 -3.18
CA PRO A 114 -35.24 -10.89 -3.66
C PRO A 114 -35.12 -9.37 -3.89
N SER A 115 -34.00 -8.75 -3.49
CA SER A 115 -33.77 -7.32 -3.68
C SER A 115 -33.45 -6.98 -5.13
N ASP A 116 -34.15 -5.96 -5.62
CA ASP A 116 -33.97 -5.43 -6.97
C ASP A 116 -32.72 -4.55 -7.04
N LEU A 117 -32.05 -4.58 -8.19
CA LEU A 117 -30.92 -3.67 -8.46
C LEU A 117 -31.50 -2.34 -8.96
N THR A 118 -31.41 -1.29 -8.14
CA THR A 118 -31.83 0.07 -8.50
C THR A 118 -30.64 0.91 -8.98
N THR A 119 -30.89 2.13 -9.46
CA THR A 119 -29.81 3.08 -9.82
C THR A 119 -28.90 3.44 -8.65
N GLU A 120 -29.42 3.35 -7.43
CA GLU A 120 -28.68 3.58 -6.17
C GLU A 120 -28.03 2.30 -5.62
N GLY A 121 -28.18 1.17 -6.31
CA GLY A 121 -27.69 -0.14 -5.88
C GLY A 121 -28.77 -1.06 -5.33
N LEU A 122 -28.36 -2.08 -4.57
CA LEU A 122 -29.25 -3.06 -3.96
C LEU A 122 -29.83 -2.48 -2.67
N VAL A 123 -31.16 -2.29 -2.64
CA VAL A 123 -31.88 -1.88 -1.44
C VAL A 123 -32.43 -3.15 -0.76
N CYS A 124 -31.93 -3.46 0.43
CA CYS A 124 -32.48 -4.55 1.25
C CYS A 124 -33.89 -4.16 1.68
N LYS A 125 -34.86 -5.07 1.47
CA LYS A 125 -36.26 -4.91 1.91
C LYS A 125 -36.47 -5.63 3.22
#